data_AF-A0A412AYA7-F1
#
_entry.id   AF-A0A412AYA7-F1
#
_cell.length_a   1.000
_cell.length_b   1.000
_cell.length_c   1.000
_cell.angle_alpha   90.00
_cell.angle_beta   90.00
_cell.angle_gamma   90.00
#
_symmetry.space_group_name_H-M   'P 1'
#
loop_
_entity.id
_entity.type
_entity.pdbx_description
1 polymer ?
#
loop_
_entity_poly.entity_id
_entity_poly.type
_entity_poly.pdbx_seq_one_letter_code
_entity_poly.pdbx_strand_id
1 'polypeptide(L)'
;MADKHLLWESPETDDAVEAVCNGDIEKVANCIYNKFEKVLNLPEVASIKRIMLEAGALNAGMSGSGPTVFGIFKDKGMAEAAPAPWRNTVTRCLCAVRSQRAVRLWISACIKMEKTVHTQTEMFERTVFLMKSLRKPLFSKKKTYLSVLEKSLLLGLLLSFLLTMTGFSGQCEAIENQVFRFHVLANSDSQEDQALKLKVRDRVLEYSEGLFQNAQTREEAEALAAAHLQELCQAAQDEVYRQGYDYPVKAEITSMFFDTREYETVTLPAGCYDALRITIGEAEGHNWWCVMFPPMCLPAAEESQELNDVLSESQMEVVENGDKYQVKFFAVELFEKVKNWFQDR
;
A
#
# COMPACT_ATOMS: atom_id res chain seq x y z
N MET A 1 32.99 -3.18 -20.99
CA MET A 1 32.57 -2.27 -19.91
C MET A 1 31.63 -1.27 -20.55
N ALA A 2 30.34 -1.60 -20.59
CA ALA A 2 29.29 -0.67 -20.99
C ALA A 2 28.79 0.02 -19.72
N ASP A 3 28.67 1.34 -19.81
CA ASP A 3 28.38 2.27 -18.73
C ASP A 3 27.12 1.85 -17.94
N LYS A 4 27.30 1.37 -16.70
CA LYS A 4 26.22 0.91 -15.81
C LYS A 4 25.50 2.07 -15.11
N HIS A 5 25.85 3.32 -15.41
CA HIS A 5 25.34 4.48 -14.69
C HIS A 5 24.06 5.10 -15.28
N LEU A 6 23.55 4.60 -16.42
CA LEU A 6 22.40 5.19 -17.15
C LEU A 6 21.08 4.40 -17.08
N LEU A 7 20.98 3.34 -16.27
CA LEU A 7 19.78 2.47 -16.27
C LEU A 7 18.65 2.90 -15.30
N TRP A 8 18.84 3.99 -14.55
CA TRP A 8 17.90 4.47 -13.52
C TRP A 8 17.48 5.94 -13.62
N GLU A 9 17.67 6.61 -14.75
CA GLU A 9 17.09 7.95 -14.88
C GLU A 9 15.57 7.83 -15.03
N SER A 10 14.86 7.87 -13.90
CA SER A 10 13.47 8.32 -13.86
C SER A 10 13.47 9.83 -14.06
N PRO A 11 12.48 10.40 -14.76
CA PRO A 11 12.18 11.81 -14.60
C PRO A 11 12.05 12.09 -13.09
N GLU A 12 12.76 13.09 -12.56
CA GLU A 12 12.58 13.46 -11.16
C GLU A 12 11.10 13.82 -10.96
N THR A 13 10.47 13.29 -9.91
CA THR A 13 9.06 13.59 -9.62
C THR A 13 8.83 15.11 -9.57
N ASP A 14 9.85 15.86 -9.14
CA ASP A 14 9.90 17.31 -9.10
C ASP A 14 9.73 17.95 -10.50
N ASP A 15 10.35 17.40 -11.54
CA ASP A 15 10.22 17.88 -12.93
C ASP A 15 8.79 17.70 -13.44
N ALA A 16 8.16 16.57 -13.11
CA ALA A 16 6.78 16.30 -13.46
C ALA A 16 5.85 17.29 -12.76
N VAL A 17 6.05 17.52 -11.46
CA VAL A 17 5.25 18.48 -10.67
C VAL A 17 5.40 19.89 -11.22
N GLU A 18 6.62 20.32 -11.57
CA GLU A 18 6.89 21.63 -12.17
C GLU A 18 6.20 21.77 -13.53
N ALA A 19 6.31 20.76 -14.40
CA ALA A 19 5.69 20.76 -15.72
C ALA A 19 4.16 20.91 -15.63
N VAL A 20 3.52 20.17 -14.70
CA VAL A 20 2.08 20.28 -14.51
C VAL A 20 1.71 21.65 -13.89
N CYS A 21 2.52 22.20 -12.97
CA CYS A 21 2.29 23.55 -12.40
C CYS A 21 2.31 24.65 -13.48
N ASN A 22 3.28 24.53 -14.40
CA ASN A 22 3.47 25.48 -15.49
C ASN A 22 2.47 25.26 -16.64
N GLY A 23 1.71 24.16 -16.62
CA GLY A 23 0.76 23.81 -17.68
C GLY A 23 1.45 23.44 -19.00
N ASP A 24 2.70 23.00 -18.93
CA ASP A 24 3.51 22.62 -20.09
C ASP A 24 3.24 21.15 -20.44
N ILE A 25 2.24 20.92 -21.30
CA ILE A 25 1.77 19.58 -21.64
C ILE A 25 2.84 18.71 -22.31
N GLU A 26 3.79 19.32 -23.01
CA GLU A 26 4.88 18.60 -23.68
C GLU A 26 5.90 18.10 -22.66
N LYS A 27 6.26 18.94 -21.67
CA LYS A 27 7.08 18.48 -20.55
C LYS A 27 6.38 17.42 -19.72
N VAL A 28 5.08 17.56 -19.44
CA VAL A 28 4.30 16.54 -18.72
C VAL A 28 4.33 15.21 -19.48
N ALA A 29 4.18 15.23 -20.80
CA ALA A 29 4.27 14.04 -21.62
C ALA A 29 5.66 13.38 -21.54
N ASN A 30 6.73 14.17 -21.53
CA ASN A 30 8.10 13.66 -21.40
C ASN A 30 8.40 13.04 -20.03
N CYS A 31 7.68 13.46 -18.99
CA CYS A 31 7.81 12.90 -17.64
C CYS A 31 7.00 11.61 -17.43
N ILE A 32 6.22 11.12 -18.41
CA ILE A 32 5.48 9.87 -18.25
C ILE A 32 6.47 8.71 -18.13
N TYR A 33 6.48 8.08 -16.95
CA TYR A 33 7.29 6.92 -16.65
C TYR A 33 6.55 5.97 -15.72
N ASN A 34 6.67 4.66 -15.96
CA ASN A 34 6.16 3.64 -15.05
C ASN A 34 7.22 2.55 -14.86
N LYS A 35 7.57 2.34 -13.59
CA LYS A 35 8.58 1.37 -13.14
C LYS A 35 8.16 -0.08 -13.41
N PHE A 36 6.87 -0.38 -13.32
CA PHE A 36 6.31 -1.71 -13.55
C PHE A 36 6.42 -2.14 -15.02
N GLU A 37 6.39 -1.20 -15.98
CA GLU A 37 6.54 -1.55 -17.40
C GLU A 37 7.90 -2.22 -17.72
N LYS A 38 8.95 -1.87 -16.99
CA LYS A 38 10.28 -2.50 -17.13
C LYS A 38 10.34 -3.91 -16.53
N VAL A 39 9.44 -4.23 -15.60
CA VAL A 39 9.46 -5.48 -14.82
C VAL A 39 8.46 -6.49 -15.37
N LEU A 40 7.24 -6.05 -15.69
CA LEU A 40 6.11 -6.93 -16.02
C LEU A 40 6.08 -7.36 -17.50
N ASN A 41 6.87 -6.73 -18.38
CA ASN A 41 7.00 -7.05 -19.81
C ASN A 41 5.70 -7.53 -20.49
N LEU A 42 4.68 -6.68 -20.50
CA LEU A 42 3.34 -7.00 -21.04
C LEU A 42 3.24 -6.59 -22.54
N PRO A 43 3.20 -7.54 -23.50
CA PRO A 43 3.16 -7.24 -24.94
C PRO A 43 1.93 -6.44 -25.37
N GLU A 44 0.79 -6.68 -24.73
CA GLU A 44 -0.47 -5.99 -25.00
C GLU A 44 -0.36 -4.50 -24.65
N VAL A 45 0.27 -4.17 -23.52
CA VAL A 45 0.54 -2.78 -23.10
C VAL A 45 1.44 -2.08 -24.11
N ALA A 46 2.53 -2.74 -24.55
CA ALA A 46 3.42 -2.19 -25.56
C ALA A 46 2.69 -1.95 -26.90
N SER A 47 1.78 -2.85 -27.29
CA SER A 47 0.97 -2.70 -28.49
C SER A 47 0.02 -1.50 -28.40
N ILE A 48 -0.69 -1.33 -27.28
CA ILE A 48 -1.64 -0.22 -27.09
C ILE A 48 -0.91 1.12 -27.04
N LYS A 49 0.24 1.19 -26.36
CA LYS A 49 1.09 2.39 -26.33
C LYS A 49 1.51 2.82 -27.74
N ARG A 50 1.93 1.88 -28.59
CA ARG A 50 2.30 2.17 -29.97
C ARG A 50 1.13 2.76 -30.76
N ILE A 51 -0.06 2.18 -30.64
CA ILE A 51 -1.24 2.67 -31.35
C ILE A 51 -1.62 4.08 -30.84
N MET A 52 -1.49 4.37 -29.54
CA MET A 52 -1.75 5.72 -29.00
C MET A 52 -0.76 6.76 -29.56
N LEU A 53 0.53 6.41 -29.67
CA LEU A 53 1.54 7.28 -30.27
C LEU A 53 1.28 7.51 -31.77
N GLU A 54 0.94 6.46 -32.51
CA GLU A 54 0.54 6.55 -33.93
C GLU A 54 -0.72 7.40 -34.13
N ALA A 55 -1.63 7.39 -33.15
CA ALA A 55 -2.83 8.21 -33.12
C ALA A 55 -2.58 9.69 -32.76
N GLY A 56 -1.33 10.08 -32.50
CA GLY A 56 -0.93 11.46 -32.23
C GLY A 56 -0.85 11.84 -30.75
N ALA A 57 -0.78 10.86 -29.84
CA ALA A 57 -0.41 11.15 -28.46
C ALA A 57 1.04 11.65 -28.38
N LEU A 58 1.29 12.65 -27.55
CA LEU A 58 2.63 13.15 -27.24
C LEU A 58 3.48 12.10 -26.52
N ASN A 59 2.84 11.34 -25.63
CA ASN A 59 3.43 10.16 -25.00
C ASN A 59 2.30 9.23 -24.50
N ALA A 60 2.63 7.98 -24.22
CA ALA A 60 1.71 6.98 -23.67
C ALA A 60 2.38 6.17 -22.56
N GLY A 61 1.61 5.77 -21.55
CA GLY A 61 2.10 5.03 -20.39
C GLY A 61 1.06 4.09 -19.81
N MET A 62 1.53 3.09 -19.08
CA MET A 62 0.72 2.21 -18.26
C MET A 62 0.42 2.88 -16.92
N SER A 63 -0.79 2.72 -16.42
CA SER A 63 -1.17 3.17 -15.08
C SER A 63 -1.02 2.03 -14.07
N GLY A 64 -0.31 2.26 -12.96
CA GLY A 64 -0.12 1.26 -11.90
C GLY A 64 0.60 0.00 -12.39
N SER A 65 0.11 -1.18 -12.00
CA SER A 65 0.60 -2.48 -12.47
C SER A 65 0.05 -2.91 -13.85
N GLY A 66 -0.81 -2.10 -14.48
CA GLY A 66 -1.47 -2.43 -15.75
C GLY A 66 -2.84 -3.11 -15.58
N PRO A 67 -3.47 -3.58 -16.68
CA PRO A 67 -3.07 -3.40 -18.09
C PRO A 67 -3.52 -2.05 -18.67
N THR A 68 -4.08 -1.16 -17.84
CA THR A 68 -4.63 0.13 -18.28
C THR A 68 -3.52 1.01 -18.87
N VAL A 69 -3.70 1.42 -20.12
CA VAL A 69 -2.81 2.36 -20.83
C VAL A 69 -3.52 3.68 -21.03
N PHE A 70 -2.79 4.79 -20.91
CA PHE A 70 -3.27 6.13 -21.19
C PHE A 70 -2.31 6.87 -22.13
N GLY A 71 -2.83 7.84 -22.87
CA GLY A 71 -2.06 8.71 -23.76
C GLY A 71 -2.35 10.18 -23.47
N ILE A 72 -1.33 11.04 -23.59
CA ILE A 72 -1.46 12.49 -23.44
C ILE A 72 -1.53 13.13 -24.82
N PHE A 73 -2.58 13.91 -25.08
CA PHE A 73 -2.77 14.64 -26.34
C PHE A 73 -2.73 16.15 -26.09
N LYS A 74 -2.32 16.94 -27.10
CA LYS A 74 -2.27 18.42 -26.98
C LYS A 74 -3.64 19.03 -26.74
N ASP A 75 -4.66 18.47 -27.36
CA ASP A 75 -6.03 18.94 -27.23
C ASP A 75 -7.04 17.80 -27.35
N LYS A 76 -8.26 18.13 -26.91
CA LYS A 76 -9.41 17.24 -26.91
C LYS A 76 -9.75 16.72 -28.32
N GLY A 77 -9.63 17.56 -29.34
CA GLY A 77 -9.95 17.18 -30.72
C GLY A 77 -9.01 16.09 -31.23
N MET A 78 -7.72 16.16 -30.91
CA MET A 78 -6.76 15.09 -31.24
C MET A 78 -7.07 13.79 -30.50
N ALA A 79 -7.42 13.86 -29.21
CA ALA A 79 -7.79 12.68 -28.42
C ALA A 79 -9.08 11.99 -28.95
N GLU A 80 -10.05 12.78 -29.43
CA GLU A 80 -11.32 12.27 -29.98
C GLU A 80 -11.19 11.80 -31.44
N ALA A 81 -10.26 12.39 -32.21
CA ALA A 81 -9.98 12.04 -33.60
C ALA A 81 -9.01 10.86 -33.76
N ALA A 82 -8.30 10.48 -32.69
CA ALA A 82 -7.49 9.27 -32.63
C ALA A 82 -8.30 8.08 -33.17
N PRO A 83 -7.82 7.39 -34.23
CA PRO A 83 -8.58 6.33 -34.88
C PRO A 83 -8.99 5.31 -33.83
N ALA A 84 -10.18 4.73 -34.00
CA ALA A 84 -10.86 3.91 -33.01
C ALA A 84 -10.78 2.40 -33.31
N PRO A 85 -9.60 1.74 -33.34
CA PRO A 85 -9.57 0.29 -33.31
C PRO A 85 -10.13 -0.26 -31.98
N TRP A 86 -10.18 0.57 -30.93
CA TRP A 86 -10.67 0.26 -29.57
C TRP A 86 -12.19 0.18 -29.40
N ARG A 87 -13.00 0.57 -30.40
CA ARG A 87 -14.47 0.52 -30.25
C ARG A 87 -15.06 -0.89 -30.35
N ASN A 88 -14.31 -1.86 -30.89
CA ASN A 88 -14.79 -3.23 -31.15
C ASN A 88 -14.06 -4.32 -30.34
N THR A 89 -13.09 -3.96 -29.51
CA THR A 89 -12.48 -4.85 -28.50
C THR A 89 -12.93 -4.36 -27.12
N VAL A 90 -12.96 -5.24 -26.12
CA VAL A 90 -13.59 -5.06 -24.79
C VAL A 90 -12.86 -4.01 -23.92
N THR A 91 -12.58 -2.83 -24.45
CA THR A 91 -11.76 -1.79 -23.84
C THR A 91 -12.58 -0.51 -23.73
N ARG A 92 -13.02 -0.21 -22.51
CA ARG A 92 -13.82 0.97 -22.19
C ARG A 92 -12.92 2.21 -22.26
N CYS A 93 -12.97 2.96 -23.35
CA CYS A 93 -12.21 4.19 -23.50
C CYS A 93 -12.87 5.35 -22.73
N LEU A 94 -12.13 5.99 -21.82
CA LEU A 94 -12.55 7.17 -21.07
C LEU A 94 -11.70 8.37 -21.50
N CYS A 95 -12.28 9.29 -22.28
CA CYS A 95 -11.64 10.58 -22.58
C CYS A 95 -11.92 11.56 -21.43
N ALA A 96 -10.96 11.72 -20.53
CA ALA A 96 -11.06 12.67 -19.42
C ALA A 96 -10.46 14.03 -19.82
N VAL A 97 -11.29 15.08 -19.91
CA VAL A 97 -10.84 16.46 -20.13
C VAL A 97 -11.00 17.23 -18.83
N ARG A 98 -9.91 17.45 -18.09
CA ARG A 98 -9.93 18.24 -16.85
C ARG A 98 -9.50 19.69 -17.12
N SER A 99 -10.33 20.64 -16.68
CA SER A 99 -10.01 22.07 -16.78
C SER A 99 -8.74 22.42 -16.00
N GLN A 100 -7.91 23.34 -16.53
CA GLN A 100 -6.66 23.81 -15.90
C GLN A 100 -6.83 24.29 -14.45
N ARG A 101 -8.04 24.68 -14.06
CA ARG A 101 -8.39 25.13 -12.70
C ARG A 101 -8.38 23.98 -11.68
N ALA A 102 -8.79 22.79 -12.08
CA ALA A 102 -8.81 21.60 -11.23
C ALA A 102 -7.40 21.03 -11.00
N VAL A 103 -6.55 21.08 -12.04
CA VAL A 103 -5.15 20.65 -11.98
C VAL A 103 -4.33 21.55 -11.05
N ARG A 104 -4.49 22.89 -11.16
CA ARG A 104 -3.85 23.82 -10.21
C ARG A 104 -4.30 23.63 -8.76
N LEU A 105 -5.58 23.35 -8.53
CA LEU A 105 -6.09 23.08 -7.17
C LEU A 105 -5.57 21.77 -6.61
N TRP A 106 -5.45 20.73 -7.45
CA TRP A 106 -4.95 19.42 -7.05
C TRP A 106 -3.44 19.45 -6.78
N ILE A 107 -2.63 20.05 -7.66
CA ILE A 107 -1.19 20.20 -7.40
C ILE A 107 -0.93 21.14 -6.22
N SER A 108 -1.71 22.22 -6.09
CA SER A 108 -1.60 23.08 -4.91
C SER A 108 -2.02 22.37 -3.62
N ALA A 109 -2.78 21.27 -3.69
CA ALA A 109 -3.07 20.39 -2.55
C ALA A 109 -1.96 19.35 -2.34
N CYS A 110 -1.41 18.77 -3.40
CA CYS A 110 -0.27 17.84 -3.36
C CYS A 110 1.02 18.52 -2.85
N ILE A 111 1.39 19.70 -3.36
CA ILE A 111 2.52 20.50 -2.86
C ILE A 111 2.30 20.91 -1.39
N LYS A 112 1.05 21.11 -0.97
CA LYS A 112 0.71 21.43 0.43
C LYS A 112 0.85 20.19 1.32
N MET A 113 0.49 19.00 0.83
CA MET A 113 0.72 17.72 1.52
C MET A 113 2.21 17.37 1.59
N GLU A 114 2.96 17.51 0.51
CA GLU A 114 4.39 17.18 0.45
C GLU A 114 5.25 18.13 1.28
N LYS A 115 4.93 19.45 1.26
CA LYS A 115 5.52 20.39 2.22
C LYS A 115 5.11 20.09 3.65
N THR A 116 3.93 19.53 3.90
CA THR A 116 3.50 19.13 5.26
C THR A 116 4.24 17.88 5.74
N VAL A 117 4.61 16.95 4.85
CA VAL A 117 5.43 15.78 5.20
C VAL A 117 6.89 16.17 5.45
N HIS A 118 7.51 16.98 4.59
CA HIS A 118 8.90 17.42 4.82
C HIS A 118 9.05 18.47 5.95
N THR A 119 8.06 19.34 6.19
CA THR A 119 8.10 20.22 7.36
C THR A 119 7.81 19.50 8.67
N GLN A 120 7.19 18.31 8.70
CA GLN A 120 7.01 17.55 9.94
C GLN A 120 8.33 16.93 10.43
N THR A 121 9.19 16.45 9.53
CA THR A 121 10.51 15.90 9.87
C THR A 121 11.51 17.00 10.27
N GLU A 122 11.54 18.14 9.55
CA GLU A 122 12.37 19.30 9.95
C GLU A 122 11.78 20.08 11.16
N MET A 123 10.45 20.12 11.35
CA MET A 123 9.85 20.71 12.56
C MET A 123 10.19 19.86 13.77
N PHE A 124 10.25 18.54 13.70
CA PHE A 124 10.51 17.74 14.89
C PHE A 124 11.94 17.97 15.42
N GLU A 125 12.95 18.04 14.53
CA GLU A 125 14.32 18.36 14.94
C GLU A 125 14.50 19.84 15.35
N ARG A 126 13.89 20.79 14.63
CA ARG A 126 13.98 22.21 14.98
C ARG A 126 13.15 22.59 16.19
N THR A 127 12.05 21.91 16.49
CA THR A 127 11.19 22.19 17.65
C THR A 127 11.84 21.71 18.94
N VAL A 128 12.59 20.60 18.91
CA VAL A 128 13.42 20.17 20.05
C VAL A 128 14.59 21.13 20.30
N PHE A 129 15.15 21.74 19.25
CA PHE A 129 16.22 22.75 19.38
C PHE A 129 15.70 24.15 19.76
N LEU A 130 14.57 24.61 19.23
CA LEU A 130 13.98 25.93 19.54
C LEU A 130 13.35 26.00 20.93
N MET A 131 12.83 24.89 21.47
CA MET A 131 12.24 24.88 22.83
C MET A 131 13.26 25.18 23.94
N LYS A 132 14.58 25.09 23.67
CA LYS A 132 15.63 25.53 24.59
C LYS A 132 16.05 27.00 24.44
N SER A 133 15.67 27.70 23.37
CA SER A 133 16.32 28.99 23.01
C SER A 133 15.39 30.23 22.99
N LEU A 134 14.07 30.11 22.86
CA LEU A 134 13.22 31.30 22.68
C LEU A 134 12.17 31.51 23.78
N ARG A 135 12.66 32.01 24.93
CA ARG A 135 11.86 32.76 25.89
C ARG A 135 11.65 34.18 25.35
N LYS A 136 10.55 34.43 24.62
CA LYS A 136 9.85 35.74 24.57
C LYS A 136 8.53 35.67 23.78
N PRO A 137 7.45 36.32 24.25
CA PRO A 137 6.14 36.24 23.63
C PRO A 137 5.96 37.34 22.58
N LEU A 138 5.60 36.95 21.36
CA LEU A 138 5.11 37.87 20.33
C LEU A 138 3.83 37.30 19.71
N PHE A 139 2.68 37.61 20.32
CA PHE A 139 1.41 37.59 19.58
C PHE A 139 0.53 38.77 20.01
N SER A 140 0.30 39.63 19.03
CA SER A 140 -0.64 40.76 19.06
C SER A 140 -2.07 40.27 19.24
N LYS A 141 -2.80 40.89 20.18
CA LYS A 141 -4.14 40.50 20.61
C LYS A 141 -5.21 40.90 19.59
N LYS A 142 -5.76 39.92 18.86
CA LYS A 142 -7.19 39.90 18.52
C LYS A 142 -7.77 38.60 19.07
N LYS A 143 -8.38 38.66 20.25
CA LYS A 143 -9.12 37.54 20.83
C LYS A 143 -10.49 37.47 20.16
N THR A 144 -10.63 36.61 19.16
CA THR A 144 -11.96 36.13 18.72
C THR A 144 -12.43 35.12 19.76
N TYR A 145 -13.26 35.56 20.70
CA TYR A 145 -13.93 34.64 21.62
C TYR A 145 -15.00 33.89 20.81
N LEU A 146 -14.76 32.61 20.51
CA LEU A 146 -15.82 31.75 19.97
C LEU A 146 -17.01 31.77 20.93
N SER A 147 -18.22 31.90 20.39
CA SER A 147 -19.44 31.90 21.17
C SER A 147 -19.62 30.56 21.89
N VAL A 148 -20.35 30.55 23.01
CA VAL A 148 -20.65 29.30 23.76
C VAL A 148 -21.27 28.25 22.84
N LEU A 149 -22.09 28.67 21.87
CA LEU A 149 -22.70 27.83 20.85
C LEU A 149 -21.66 27.15 19.94
N GLU A 150 -20.66 27.88 19.46
CA GLU A 150 -19.62 27.33 18.58
C GLU A 150 -18.74 26.30 19.33
N LYS A 151 -18.46 26.55 20.61
CA LYS A 151 -17.72 25.59 21.45
C LYS A 151 -18.51 24.31 21.70
N SER A 152 -19.80 24.43 21.98
CA SER A 152 -20.69 23.27 22.14
C SER A 152 -20.81 22.48 20.83
N LEU A 153 -20.85 23.16 19.68
CA LEU A 153 -20.89 22.52 18.37
C LEU A 153 -19.59 21.77 18.06
N LEU A 154 -18.43 22.40 18.32
CA LEU A 154 -17.12 21.77 18.16
C LEU A 154 -16.95 20.57 19.10
N LEU A 155 -17.39 20.69 20.36
CA LEU A 155 -17.35 19.60 21.32
C LEU A 155 -18.27 18.46 20.90
N GLY A 156 -19.48 18.76 20.42
CA GLY A 156 -20.41 17.77 19.90
C GLY A 156 -19.87 17.04 18.66
N LEU A 157 -19.24 17.76 17.74
CA LEU A 157 -18.59 17.18 16.56
C LEU A 157 -17.39 16.31 16.94
N LEU A 158 -16.56 16.77 17.89
CA LEU A 158 -15.44 15.99 18.42
C LEU A 158 -15.94 14.72 19.12
N LEU A 159 -16.98 14.81 19.95
CA LEU A 159 -17.56 13.65 20.62
C LEU A 159 -18.17 12.65 19.63
N SER A 160 -18.90 13.14 18.63
CA SER A 160 -19.45 12.31 17.55
C SER A 160 -18.34 11.61 16.75
N PHE A 161 -17.26 12.33 16.43
CA PHE A 161 -16.09 11.74 15.78
C PHE A 161 -15.46 10.65 16.64
N LEU A 162 -15.23 10.90 17.93
CA LEU A 162 -14.67 9.92 18.87
C LEU A 162 -15.55 8.68 18.99
N LEU A 163 -16.86 8.83 19.11
CA LEU A 163 -17.83 7.71 19.14
C LEU A 163 -17.78 6.87 17.85
N THR A 164 -17.66 7.52 16.71
CA THR A 164 -17.57 6.84 15.41
C THR A 164 -16.23 6.11 15.27
N MET A 165 -15.15 6.71 15.78
CA MET A 165 -13.82 6.10 15.79
C MET A 165 -13.74 4.88 16.71
N THR A 166 -14.39 4.90 17.88
CA THR A 166 -14.43 3.71 18.75
C THR A 166 -15.14 2.54 18.10
N GLY A 167 -16.24 2.79 17.38
CA GLY A 167 -16.93 1.74 16.62
C GLY A 167 -16.07 1.17 15.49
N PHE A 168 -15.38 2.03 14.75
CA PHE A 168 -14.48 1.62 13.67
C PHE A 168 -13.24 0.85 14.19
N SER A 169 -12.66 1.28 15.30
CA SER A 169 -11.55 0.57 15.96
C SER A 169 -11.99 -0.83 16.39
N GLY A 170 -13.20 -0.98 16.94
CA GLY A 170 -13.74 -2.29 17.30
C GLY A 170 -13.99 -3.19 16.09
N GLN A 171 -14.34 -2.64 14.92
CA GLN A 171 -14.43 -3.41 13.68
C GLN A 171 -13.05 -3.87 13.19
N CYS A 172 -12.02 -3.02 13.32
CA CYS A 172 -10.64 -3.39 12.97
C CYS A 172 -10.13 -4.52 13.88
N GLU A 173 -10.34 -4.39 15.20
CA GLU A 173 -9.98 -5.42 16.18
C GLU A 173 -10.75 -6.73 15.94
N ALA A 174 -12.02 -6.66 15.51
CA ALA A 174 -12.77 -7.87 15.14
C ALA A 174 -12.19 -8.57 13.91
N ILE A 175 -11.69 -7.82 12.92
CA ILE A 175 -10.96 -8.38 11.76
C ILE A 175 -9.63 -8.99 12.21
N GLU A 176 -8.90 -8.35 13.12
CA GLU A 176 -7.67 -8.88 13.72
C GLU A 176 -7.88 -10.29 14.29
N ASN A 177 -8.97 -10.49 15.04
CA ASN A 177 -9.28 -11.75 15.70
C ASN A 177 -9.81 -12.86 14.77
N GLN A 178 -10.06 -12.56 13.49
CA GLN A 178 -10.59 -13.52 12.51
C GLN A 178 -9.56 -13.93 11.45
N VAL A 179 -8.38 -13.30 11.45
CA VAL A 179 -7.39 -13.43 10.39
C VAL A 179 -6.09 -14.00 10.95
N PHE A 180 -5.59 -15.07 10.36
CA PHE A 180 -4.25 -15.61 10.65
C PHE A 180 -3.29 -15.18 9.55
N ARG A 181 -2.21 -14.48 9.92
CA ARG A 181 -1.28 -13.90 8.95
C ARG A 181 -0.04 -14.77 8.73
N PHE A 182 0.64 -14.54 7.61
CA PHE A 182 1.92 -15.15 7.29
C PHE A 182 2.98 -14.07 7.08
N HIS A 183 4.12 -14.24 7.76
CA HIS A 183 5.22 -13.30 7.71
C HIS A 183 6.52 -14.03 7.39
N VAL A 184 7.22 -13.59 6.34
CA VAL A 184 8.57 -14.09 6.01
C VAL A 184 9.56 -12.94 6.05
N LEU A 185 10.65 -13.09 6.81
CA LEU A 185 11.77 -12.16 6.86
C LEU A 185 12.96 -12.74 6.09
N ALA A 186 13.52 -11.92 5.20
CA ALA A 186 14.73 -12.26 4.47
C ALA A 186 15.97 -12.09 5.35
N ASN A 187 17.06 -12.74 4.96
CA ASN A 187 18.35 -12.58 5.62
C ASN A 187 18.89 -11.14 5.51
N SER A 188 18.75 -10.49 4.34
CA SER A 188 19.12 -9.09 4.11
C SER A 188 18.26 -8.42 3.03
N ASP A 189 18.53 -7.13 2.76
CA ASP A 189 17.89 -6.35 1.68
C ASP A 189 18.52 -6.57 0.28
N SER A 190 19.47 -7.49 0.15
CA SER A 190 20.04 -7.85 -1.16
C SER A 190 18.98 -8.42 -2.10
N GLN A 191 19.16 -8.22 -3.42
CA GLN A 191 18.20 -8.71 -4.41
C GLN A 191 18.07 -10.25 -4.34
N GLU A 192 19.17 -10.93 -4.06
CA GLU A 192 19.28 -12.36 -3.88
C GLU A 192 18.44 -12.84 -2.69
N ASP A 193 18.59 -12.22 -1.52
CA ASP A 193 17.84 -12.61 -0.31
C ASP A 193 16.36 -12.26 -0.41
N GLN A 194 16.03 -11.14 -1.07
CA GLN A 194 14.65 -10.78 -1.34
C GLN A 194 13.99 -11.78 -2.32
N ALA A 195 14.71 -12.25 -3.34
CA ALA A 195 14.22 -13.29 -4.24
C ALA A 195 14.09 -14.65 -3.54
N LEU A 196 15.06 -15.00 -2.68
CA LEU A 196 15.03 -16.21 -1.86
C LEU A 196 13.78 -16.24 -0.95
N LYS A 197 13.47 -15.13 -0.28
CA LYS A 197 12.28 -14.98 0.56
C LYS A 197 10.99 -15.32 -0.19
N LEU A 198 10.84 -14.86 -1.44
CA LEU A 198 9.65 -15.15 -2.24
C LEU A 198 9.54 -16.64 -2.58
N LYS A 199 10.66 -17.31 -2.87
CA LYS A 199 10.66 -18.76 -3.13
C LYS A 199 10.35 -19.58 -1.88
N VAL A 200 10.91 -19.20 -0.73
CA VAL A 200 10.61 -19.81 0.56
C VAL A 200 9.13 -19.64 0.91
N ARG A 201 8.59 -18.44 0.71
CA ARG A 201 7.15 -18.17 0.84
C ARG A 201 6.33 -19.13 -0.02
N ASP A 202 6.61 -19.20 -1.31
CA ASP A 202 5.86 -20.05 -2.25
C ASP A 202 5.90 -21.51 -1.84
N ARG A 203 7.08 -22.00 -1.42
CA ARG A 203 7.24 -23.38 -0.96
C ARG A 203 6.42 -23.69 0.30
N VAL A 204 6.40 -22.78 1.26
CA VAL A 204 5.64 -22.94 2.51
C VAL A 204 4.14 -22.90 2.20
N LEU A 205 3.70 -21.98 1.33
CA LEU A 205 2.31 -21.87 0.93
C LEU A 205 1.83 -23.14 0.22
N GLU A 206 2.60 -23.66 -0.74
CA GLU A 206 2.32 -24.92 -1.45
C GLU A 206 2.17 -26.10 -0.47
N TYR A 207 3.06 -26.22 0.52
CA TYR A 207 2.93 -27.26 1.54
C TYR A 207 1.67 -27.08 2.39
N SER A 208 1.32 -25.83 2.67
CA SER A 208 0.19 -25.48 3.53
C SER A 208 -1.19 -25.57 2.88
N GLU A 209 -1.26 -25.61 1.54
CA GLU A 209 -2.53 -25.76 0.80
C GLU A 209 -3.34 -26.97 1.27
N GLY A 210 -2.69 -28.11 1.49
CA GLY A 210 -3.35 -29.33 1.97
C GLY A 210 -3.65 -29.32 3.47
N LEU A 211 -2.95 -28.50 4.26
CA LEU A 211 -3.11 -28.44 5.70
C LEU A 211 -4.36 -27.65 6.10
N PHE A 212 -4.62 -26.54 5.40
CA PHE A 212 -5.69 -25.60 5.77
C PHE A 212 -7.01 -25.83 5.05
N GLN A 213 -7.09 -26.77 4.10
CA GLN A 213 -8.32 -27.11 3.34
C GLN A 213 -9.56 -27.34 4.21
N ASN A 214 -9.39 -27.79 5.46
CA ASN A 214 -10.49 -28.08 6.37
C ASN A 214 -10.59 -27.11 7.55
N ALA A 215 -9.72 -26.10 7.63
CA ALA A 215 -9.81 -25.09 8.69
C ALA A 215 -11.03 -24.20 8.41
N GLN A 216 -11.90 -24.03 9.40
CA GLN A 216 -13.08 -23.17 9.30
C GLN A 216 -12.96 -21.92 10.16
N THR A 217 -11.96 -21.88 11.05
CA THR A 217 -11.70 -20.75 11.95
C THR A 217 -10.21 -20.41 12.01
N ARG A 218 -9.91 -19.18 12.45
CA ARG A 218 -8.55 -18.72 12.72
C ARG A 218 -7.85 -19.62 13.73
N GLU A 219 -8.56 -20.02 14.79
CA GLU A 219 -8.05 -20.88 15.86
C GLU A 219 -7.67 -22.27 15.33
N GLU A 220 -8.49 -22.85 14.45
CA GLU A 220 -8.19 -24.13 13.81
C GLU A 220 -6.98 -24.03 12.89
N ALA A 221 -6.89 -22.95 12.09
CA ALA A 221 -5.73 -22.69 11.24
C ALA A 221 -4.45 -22.52 12.08
N GLU A 222 -4.49 -21.75 13.15
CA GLU A 222 -3.35 -21.58 14.06
C GLU A 222 -2.94 -22.92 14.70
N ALA A 223 -3.91 -23.72 15.17
CA ALA A 223 -3.63 -25.03 15.77
C ALA A 223 -3.02 -26.02 14.76
N LEU A 224 -3.49 -26.03 13.50
CA LEU A 224 -2.93 -26.84 12.43
C LEU A 224 -1.51 -26.38 12.07
N ALA A 225 -1.29 -25.07 11.99
CA ALA A 225 0.05 -24.50 11.78
C ALA A 225 1.00 -24.88 12.93
N ALA A 226 0.52 -24.87 14.17
CA ALA A 226 1.29 -25.23 15.36
C ALA A 226 1.66 -26.72 15.35
N ALA A 227 0.71 -27.58 14.99
CA ALA A 227 0.92 -29.02 14.91
C ALA A 227 1.95 -29.43 13.84
N HIS A 228 2.03 -28.65 12.74
CA HIS A 228 2.94 -28.89 11.61
C HIS A 228 4.09 -27.88 11.53
N LEU A 229 4.38 -27.17 12.63
CA LEU A 229 5.35 -26.08 12.64
C LEU A 229 6.76 -26.57 12.24
N GLN A 230 7.11 -27.79 12.65
CA GLN A 230 8.40 -28.39 12.32
C GLN A 230 8.51 -28.69 10.83
N GLU A 231 7.48 -29.25 10.23
CA GLU A 231 7.44 -29.57 8.80
C GLU A 231 7.39 -28.31 7.94
N LEU A 232 6.67 -27.27 8.37
CA LEU A 232 6.68 -25.95 7.73
C LEU A 232 8.09 -25.33 7.76
N CYS A 233 8.77 -25.43 8.90
CA CYS A 233 10.16 -24.98 9.02
C CYS A 233 11.11 -25.78 8.12
N GLN A 234 10.92 -27.10 8.03
CA GLN A 234 11.72 -27.97 7.16
C GLN A 234 11.49 -27.66 5.68
N ALA A 235 10.23 -27.46 5.26
CA ALA A 235 9.91 -27.08 3.88
C ALA A 235 10.59 -25.76 3.49
N ALA A 236 10.60 -24.78 4.39
CA ALA A 236 11.32 -23.53 4.20
C ALA A 236 12.84 -23.73 4.14
N GLN A 237 13.40 -24.51 5.06
CA GLN A 237 14.83 -24.81 5.12
C GLN A 237 15.34 -25.56 3.88
N ASP A 238 14.57 -26.53 3.39
CA ASP A 238 14.87 -27.29 2.19
C ASP A 238 14.93 -26.40 0.94
N GLU A 239 14.06 -25.40 0.86
CA GLU A 239 14.09 -24.44 -0.25
C GLU A 239 15.32 -23.54 -0.17
N VAL A 240 15.72 -23.09 1.03
CA VAL A 240 16.98 -22.34 1.21
C VAL A 240 18.17 -23.14 0.70
N TYR A 241 18.27 -24.42 1.08
CA TYR A 241 19.33 -25.30 0.58
C TYR A 241 19.25 -25.54 -0.92
N ARG A 242 18.04 -25.71 -1.48
CA ARG A 242 17.83 -25.91 -2.92
C ARG A 242 18.28 -24.71 -3.74
N GLN A 243 18.13 -23.50 -3.21
CA GLN A 243 18.60 -22.26 -3.83
C GLN A 243 20.11 -22.04 -3.67
N GLY A 244 20.82 -22.93 -2.95
CA GLY A 244 22.27 -22.91 -2.81
C GLY A 244 22.79 -22.10 -1.62
N TYR A 245 21.91 -21.74 -0.67
CA TYR A 245 22.27 -21.02 0.55
C TYR A 245 22.31 -21.96 1.74
N ASP A 246 23.02 -21.57 2.80
CA ASP A 246 23.14 -22.32 4.06
C ASP A 246 22.53 -21.57 5.26
N TYR A 247 21.69 -20.57 4.99
CA TYR A 247 21.05 -19.78 6.04
C TYR A 247 20.15 -20.64 6.93
N PRO A 248 20.25 -20.50 8.27
CA PRO A 248 19.32 -21.17 9.17
C PRO A 248 17.93 -20.55 9.02
N VAL A 249 16.90 -21.39 9.05
CA VAL A 249 15.50 -20.97 9.06
C VAL A 249 14.89 -21.26 10.42
N LYS A 250 14.13 -20.30 10.93
CA LYS A 250 13.31 -20.45 12.15
C LYS A 250 11.85 -20.20 11.82
N ALA A 251 10.98 -21.10 12.27
CA ALA A 251 9.53 -20.91 12.24
C ALA A 251 8.98 -20.74 13.67
N GLU A 252 8.09 -19.77 13.86
CA GLU A 252 7.38 -19.57 15.13
C GLU A 252 5.97 -19.03 14.87
N ILE A 253 5.03 -19.35 15.76
CA ILE A 253 3.73 -18.68 15.81
C ILE A 253 3.83 -17.59 16.86
N THR A 254 3.52 -16.37 16.48
CA THR A 254 3.66 -15.22 17.36
C THR A 254 2.61 -14.16 17.04
N SER A 255 2.19 -13.43 18.07
CA SER A 255 1.37 -12.23 17.91
C SER A 255 2.28 -11.05 17.64
N MET A 256 2.08 -10.35 16.52
CA MET A 256 2.92 -9.23 16.14
C MET A 256 2.16 -8.14 15.40
N PHE A 257 2.73 -6.93 15.42
CA PHE A 257 2.14 -5.77 14.76
C PHE A 257 2.34 -5.79 13.25
N PHE A 258 1.27 -5.51 12.52
CA PHE A 258 1.27 -5.27 11.08
C PHE A 258 0.75 -3.85 10.81
N ASP A 259 1.40 -3.13 9.88
CA ASP A 259 0.83 -1.91 9.33
C ASP A 259 -0.37 -2.23 8.41
N THR A 260 -1.14 -1.20 8.07
CA THR A 260 -2.26 -1.29 7.12
C THR A 260 -1.74 -1.80 5.77
N ARG A 261 -2.43 -2.79 5.19
CA ARG A 261 -2.04 -3.37 3.89
C ARG A 261 -3.18 -3.42 2.91
N GLU A 262 -2.90 -2.90 1.71
CA GLU A 262 -3.77 -2.98 0.55
C GLU A 262 -3.35 -4.17 -0.31
N TYR A 263 -4.31 -5.04 -0.59
CA TYR A 263 -4.24 -6.11 -1.58
C TYR A 263 -5.14 -5.74 -2.77
N GLU A 264 -5.18 -6.55 -3.82
CA GLU A 264 -5.88 -6.21 -5.06
C GLU A 264 -7.38 -5.92 -4.87
N THR A 265 -8.04 -6.65 -3.97
CA THR A 265 -9.49 -6.57 -3.73
C THR A 265 -9.85 -6.08 -2.34
N VAL A 266 -8.89 -6.06 -1.41
CA VAL A 266 -9.15 -5.93 0.03
C VAL A 266 -8.06 -5.13 0.74
N THR A 267 -8.44 -4.34 1.73
CA THR A 267 -7.55 -3.57 2.60
C THR A 267 -7.68 -4.05 4.04
N LEU A 268 -6.58 -4.52 4.62
CA LEU A 268 -6.57 -4.94 6.02
C LEU A 268 -5.98 -3.85 6.92
N PRO A 269 -6.63 -3.57 8.07
CA PRO A 269 -6.17 -2.56 9.02
C PRO A 269 -4.79 -2.89 9.59
N ALA A 270 -4.12 -1.86 10.11
CA ALA A 270 -3.03 -2.02 11.04
C ALA A 270 -3.54 -2.57 12.38
N GLY A 271 -2.76 -3.43 13.03
CA GLY A 271 -3.18 -4.10 14.25
C GLY A 271 -2.23 -5.20 14.69
N CYS A 272 -2.55 -5.89 15.79
CA CYS A 272 -1.77 -7.01 16.31
C CYS A 272 -2.44 -8.31 15.87
N TYR A 273 -1.73 -9.08 15.03
CA TYR A 273 -2.26 -10.31 14.44
C TYR A 273 -1.43 -11.51 14.90
N ASP A 274 -2.10 -12.64 15.10
CA ASP A 274 -1.42 -13.92 15.19
C ASP A 274 -0.92 -14.31 13.80
N ALA A 275 0.36 -14.67 13.74
CA ALA A 275 1.02 -14.97 12.50
C ALA A 275 1.98 -16.15 12.60
N LEU A 276 2.02 -16.95 11.55
CA LEU A 276 3.16 -17.82 11.27
C LEU A 276 4.31 -16.96 10.75
N ARG A 277 5.39 -16.89 11.52
CA ARG A 277 6.60 -16.15 11.18
C ARG A 277 7.73 -17.09 10.78
N ILE A 278 8.25 -16.89 9.58
CA ILE A 278 9.44 -17.55 9.06
C ILE A 278 10.57 -16.53 8.99
N THR A 279 11.68 -16.86 9.62
CA THR A 279 12.87 -16.02 9.66
C THR A 279 14.01 -16.75 8.96
N ILE A 280 14.62 -16.12 7.95
CA ILE A 280 15.75 -16.65 7.20
C ILE A 280 17.01 -15.92 7.66
N GLY A 281 18.03 -16.65 8.12
CA GLY A 281 19.31 -16.08 8.55
C GLY A 281 19.15 -15.03 9.65
N GLU A 282 19.78 -13.87 9.46
CA GLU A 282 19.79 -12.77 10.45
C GLU A 282 18.48 -11.95 10.52
N ALA A 283 17.53 -12.19 9.59
CA ALA A 283 16.24 -11.50 9.57
C ALA A 283 16.30 -9.97 9.36
N GLU A 284 17.39 -9.45 8.79
CA GLU A 284 17.59 -8.00 8.65
C GLU A 284 16.97 -7.42 7.36
N GLY A 285 16.45 -8.29 6.48
CA GLY A 285 15.84 -7.88 5.23
C GLY A 285 14.40 -7.41 5.38
N HIS A 286 13.91 -6.78 4.31
CA HIS A 286 12.54 -6.31 4.23
C HIS A 286 11.52 -7.42 4.49
N ASN A 287 10.43 -7.02 5.12
CA ASN A 287 9.33 -7.89 5.47
C ASN A 287 8.55 -8.34 4.22
N TRP A 288 7.97 -9.54 4.28
CA TRP A 288 6.92 -9.97 3.37
C TRP A 288 5.71 -10.43 4.17
N TRP A 289 4.55 -9.84 3.92
CA TRP A 289 3.30 -10.16 4.63
C TRP A 289 2.25 -10.70 3.67
N CYS A 290 1.44 -11.62 4.17
CA CYS A 290 0.25 -12.10 3.47
C CYS A 290 -0.75 -12.68 4.48
N VAL A 291 -1.96 -13.04 4.04
CA VAL A 291 -2.99 -13.68 4.89
C VAL A 291 -3.11 -15.18 4.59
N MET A 292 -2.80 -15.98 5.61
CA MET A 292 -2.85 -17.43 5.54
C MET A 292 -4.26 -17.99 5.77
N PHE A 293 -5.04 -17.35 6.64
CA PHE A 293 -6.45 -17.68 6.88
C PHE A 293 -7.29 -16.39 7.06
N PRO A 294 -8.46 -16.26 6.42
CA PRO A 294 -8.90 -17.07 5.29
C PRO A 294 -7.84 -17.04 4.18
N PRO A 295 -7.63 -18.13 3.43
CA PRO A 295 -6.52 -18.19 2.50
C PRO A 295 -6.67 -17.05 1.49
N MET A 296 -5.68 -16.16 1.43
CA MET A 296 -5.56 -15.12 0.41
C MET A 296 -4.28 -15.31 -0.41
N CYS A 297 -3.35 -16.08 0.13
CA CYS A 297 -2.05 -16.34 -0.48
C CYS A 297 -2.01 -17.67 -1.24
N LEU A 298 -3.03 -18.52 -1.09
CA LEU A 298 -3.07 -19.79 -1.81
C LEU A 298 -3.52 -19.54 -3.26
N PRO A 299 -2.98 -20.25 -4.26
CA PRO A 299 -3.42 -20.13 -5.65
C PRO A 299 -4.92 -20.40 -5.86
N ALA A 300 -5.55 -21.16 -4.97
CA ALA A 300 -6.99 -21.43 -4.99
C ALA A 300 -7.84 -20.32 -4.33
N ALA A 301 -7.20 -19.34 -3.68
CA ALA A 301 -7.83 -18.41 -2.73
C ALA A 301 -8.25 -17.06 -3.34
N GLU A 302 -8.39 -16.99 -4.66
CA GLU A 302 -8.66 -15.74 -5.37
C GLU A 302 -10.15 -15.33 -5.36
N GLU A 303 -11.03 -16.03 -4.64
CA GLU A 303 -12.47 -15.70 -4.60
C GLU A 303 -12.85 -14.97 -3.30
N SER A 304 -13.51 -13.81 -3.43
CA SER A 304 -14.07 -13.02 -2.32
C SER A 304 -15.07 -13.79 -1.44
N GLN A 305 -15.50 -14.96 -1.91
CA GLN A 305 -16.48 -15.81 -1.23
C GLN A 305 -15.92 -16.36 0.09
N GLU A 306 -14.63 -16.72 0.16
CA GLU A 306 -14.04 -17.25 1.40
C GLU A 306 -13.91 -16.19 2.51
N LEU A 307 -13.75 -14.91 2.14
CA LEU A 307 -13.77 -13.82 3.12
C LEU A 307 -15.17 -13.55 3.66
N ASN A 308 -16.20 -13.64 2.80
CA ASN A 308 -17.60 -13.48 3.23
C ASN A 308 -18.06 -14.57 4.21
N ASP A 309 -17.43 -15.74 4.16
CA ASP A 309 -17.74 -16.84 5.07
C ASP A 309 -17.16 -16.63 6.48
N VAL A 310 -16.09 -15.84 6.61
CA VAL A 310 -15.41 -15.58 7.89
C VAL A 310 -15.76 -14.19 8.46
N LEU A 311 -15.85 -13.17 7.60
CA LEU A 311 -16.09 -11.78 7.98
C LEU A 311 -17.58 -11.42 7.85
N SER A 312 -18.11 -10.64 8.79
CA SER A 312 -19.47 -10.08 8.66
C SER A 312 -19.57 -9.05 7.53
N GLU A 313 -20.78 -8.79 7.03
CA GLU A 313 -21.04 -7.76 6.00
C GLU A 313 -20.43 -6.39 6.36
N SER A 314 -20.50 -6.01 7.64
CA SER A 314 -19.95 -4.73 8.12
C SER A 314 -18.41 -4.69 8.11
N GLN A 315 -17.76 -5.83 8.29
CA GLN A 315 -16.30 -5.96 8.21
C GLN A 315 -15.86 -6.01 6.74
N MET A 316 -16.62 -6.72 5.90
CA MET A 316 -16.40 -6.73 4.45
C MET A 316 -16.49 -5.32 3.85
N GLU A 317 -17.45 -4.50 4.28
CA GLU A 317 -17.53 -3.11 3.82
C GLU A 317 -16.25 -2.31 4.13
N VAL A 318 -15.68 -2.50 5.32
CA VAL A 318 -14.43 -1.84 5.75
C VAL A 318 -13.24 -2.29 4.91
N VAL A 319 -13.17 -3.60 4.64
CA VAL A 319 -12.05 -4.23 3.95
C VAL A 319 -12.09 -3.97 2.44
N GLU A 320 -13.24 -4.11 1.78
CA GLU A 320 -13.39 -3.87 0.34
C GLU A 320 -13.34 -2.38 -0.03
N ASN A 321 -13.77 -1.49 0.87
CA ASN A 321 -13.80 -0.05 0.61
C ASN A 321 -12.65 0.70 1.31
N GLY A 322 -11.45 0.12 1.33
CA GLY A 322 -10.25 0.70 1.95
C GLY A 322 -10.10 2.21 1.73
N ASP A 323 -10.27 2.63 0.48
CA ASP A 323 -10.20 4.03 0.02
C ASP A 323 -11.15 4.98 0.74
N LYS A 324 -12.35 4.52 1.12
CA LYS A 324 -13.33 5.36 1.84
C LYS A 324 -12.91 5.63 3.28
N TYR A 325 -12.07 4.76 3.85
CA TYR A 325 -11.70 4.78 5.28
C TYR A 325 -10.25 5.19 5.53
N GLN A 326 -9.50 5.68 4.54
CA GLN A 326 -8.07 6.06 4.69
C GLN A 326 -7.76 6.91 5.94
N VAL A 327 -8.58 7.93 6.23
CA VAL A 327 -8.41 8.79 7.42
C VAL A 327 -8.60 8.00 8.72
N LYS A 328 -9.56 7.07 8.72
CA LYS A 328 -9.86 6.23 9.89
C LYS A 328 -8.79 5.15 10.07
N PHE A 329 -8.30 4.54 9.00
CA PHE A 329 -7.15 3.62 9.06
C PHE A 329 -5.89 4.31 9.57
N PHE A 330 -5.58 5.50 9.08
CA PHE A 330 -4.43 6.26 9.59
C PHE A 330 -4.57 6.57 11.09
N ALA A 331 -5.79 6.94 11.54
CA ALA A 331 -6.04 7.19 12.95
C ALA A 331 -5.92 5.92 13.82
N VAL A 332 -6.40 4.77 13.31
CA VAL A 332 -6.24 3.45 13.97
C VAL A 332 -4.76 3.06 14.03
N GLU A 333 -4.04 3.18 12.92
CA GLU A 333 -2.61 2.86 12.86
C GLU A 333 -1.79 3.71 13.83
N LEU A 334 -2.08 5.01 13.93
CA LEU A 334 -1.45 5.88 14.93
C LEU A 334 -1.81 5.45 16.35
N PHE A 335 -3.07 5.09 16.60
CA PHE A 335 -3.53 4.64 17.91
C PHE A 335 -2.84 3.33 18.33
N GLU A 336 -2.79 2.33 17.45
CA GLU A 336 -2.12 1.05 17.71
C GLU A 336 -0.61 1.22 17.89
N LYS A 337 0.04 2.08 17.09
CA LYS A 337 1.46 2.42 17.28
C LYS A 337 1.73 3.03 18.66
N VAL A 338 0.86 3.92 19.12
CA VAL A 338 0.97 4.53 20.45
C VAL A 338 0.71 3.48 21.55
N LYS A 339 -0.33 2.65 21.39
CA LYS A 339 -0.68 1.57 22.32
C LYS A 339 0.44 0.56 22.48
N ASN A 340 1.03 0.08 21.39
CA ASN A 340 2.17 -0.85 21.41
C ASN A 340 3.40 -0.22 22.07
N TRP A 341 3.68 1.06 21.80
CA TRP A 341 4.77 1.78 22.47
C TRP A 341 4.61 1.86 24.00
N PHE A 342 3.38 1.87 24.51
CA PHE A 342 3.10 1.81 25.95
C PHE A 342 3.16 0.39 26.53
N GLN A 343 2.97 -0.65 25.72
CA GLN A 343 3.04 -2.06 26.14
C GLN A 343 4.48 -2.60 26.18
N ASP A 344 5.36 -2.07 25.33
CA ASP A 344 6.80 -2.42 25.29
C ASP A 344 7.64 -1.77 26.41
N ARG A 345 7.01 -1.05 27.35
CA ARG A 345 7.63 -0.42 28.53
C ARG A 345 7.14 -1.05 29.82
#